data_AF-A0AA43XK18-F1
#
_entry.id   AF-A0AA43XK18-F1
#
_cell.length_a   1.000
_cell.length_b   1.000
_cell.length_c   1.000
_cell.angle_alpha   90.00
_cell.angle_beta   90.00
_cell.angle_gamma   90.00
#
_symmetry.space_group_name_H-M   'P 1'
#
loop_
_entity.id
_entity.type
_entity.pdbx_description
1 polymer ?
#
loop_
_entity_poly.entity_id
_entity_poly.type
_entity_poly.pdbx_seq_one_letter_code
_entity_poly.pdbx_strand_id
1 'polypeptide(L)'
;MIYQCTKDLLKALKMEKTDKPDIYNELFSWNGKVMKVGRRNLVYLMNDASKLSVILYGMTGKEFKRFDDHVKEGIREVLRDCDVAEDIIDGYLKEAGEGIFTSSGTRKQLGVLNNSALGAEYIFDEFYQEGLLQRDLCIQQNQMIVKHDDGDYVTPKNTMKTLLEEHYEKKKIPFDLGEIALFMFNADDFGPVPFLNIHDGSISMIERGTEEYEDIQFDEDYEMIETETFDFIYHYSNFLRGLEDEEFLAKAYEVKLGKGAIRRIKDLLSRYPDIQQEWYEYEEEAQEREVKEWLESRGLV
;
A
#
# COMPACT_ATOMS: atom_id res chain seq x y z
N MET A 1 5.22 -8.56 7.24
CA MET A 1 6.03 -7.49 7.86
C MET A 1 7.46 -7.95 7.75
N ILE A 2 8.42 -7.11 7.34
CA ILE A 2 9.81 -7.56 7.15
C ILE A 2 10.63 -7.22 8.39
N TYR A 3 11.23 -8.22 9.02
CA TYR A 3 12.14 -8.06 10.16
C TYR A 3 13.59 -8.31 9.72
N GLN A 4 14.37 -7.24 9.62
CA GLN A 4 15.80 -7.29 9.32
C GLN A 4 16.58 -7.52 10.62
N CYS A 5 16.87 -8.78 10.93
CA CYS A 5 17.37 -9.18 12.25
C CYS A 5 18.91 -9.25 12.29
N THR A 6 19.50 -8.75 13.38
CA THR A 6 20.91 -9.05 13.71
C THR A 6 21.13 -10.54 13.89
N LYS A 7 22.40 -10.98 13.74
CA LYS A 7 22.78 -12.38 13.97
C LYS A 7 22.34 -12.88 15.34
N ASP A 8 22.45 -12.03 16.36
CA ASP A 8 22.07 -12.39 17.73
C ASP A 8 20.54 -12.50 17.87
N LEU A 9 19.78 -11.65 17.18
CA LEU A 9 18.32 -11.74 17.19
C LEU A 9 17.85 -13.00 16.44
N LEU A 10 18.39 -13.30 15.26
CA LEU A 10 18.08 -14.55 14.54
C LEU A 10 18.40 -15.79 15.39
N LYS A 11 19.53 -15.77 16.11
CA LYS A 11 19.90 -16.83 17.05
C LYS A 11 18.90 -16.96 18.20
N ALA A 12 18.42 -15.85 18.75
CA ALA A 12 17.41 -15.85 19.81
C ALA A 12 16.06 -16.38 19.31
N LEU A 13 15.70 -16.05 18.06
CA LEU A 13 14.51 -16.54 17.36
C LEU A 13 14.62 -17.99 16.88
N LYS A 14 15.85 -18.55 16.86
CA LYS A 14 16.18 -19.85 16.26
C LYS A 14 15.80 -19.92 14.78
N MET A 15 16.05 -18.85 14.06
CA MET A 15 15.83 -18.74 12.63
C MET A 15 17.16 -18.70 11.88
N GLU A 16 17.16 -19.31 10.70
CA GLU A 16 18.28 -19.22 9.77
C GLU A 16 18.24 -17.89 9.03
N LYS A 17 19.37 -17.51 8.43
CA LYS A 17 19.41 -16.32 7.57
C LYS A 17 18.71 -16.62 6.25
N THR A 18 17.91 -15.67 5.83
CA THR A 18 17.30 -15.61 4.52
C THR A 18 17.67 -14.29 3.85
N ASP A 19 17.61 -14.31 2.53
CA ASP A 19 17.80 -13.13 1.71
C ASP A 19 16.59 -12.18 1.85
N LYS A 20 16.81 -10.91 1.49
CA LYS A 20 15.71 -9.95 1.41
C LYS A 20 14.76 -10.37 0.28
N PRO A 21 13.44 -10.22 0.47
CA PRO A 21 12.49 -10.41 -0.62
C PRO A 21 12.75 -9.39 -1.74
N ASP A 22 12.41 -9.77 -2.98
CA ASP A 22 12.56 -8.90 -4.17
C ASP A 22 11.71 -7.63 -4.05
N ILE A 23 10.54 -7.74 -3.42
CA ILE A 23 9.67 -6.61 -3.10
C ILE A 23 10.00 -6.14 -1.68
N TYR A 24 10.56 -4.94 -1.60
CA TYR A 24 10.99 -4.32 -0.35
C TYR A 24 10.34 -2.95 -0.20
N ASN A 25 9.57 -2.77 0.88
CA ASN A 25 8.97 -1.50 1.25
C ASN A 25 9.46 -1.08 2.65
N GLU A 26 10.07 0.10 2.74
CA GLU A 26 10.67 0.61 3.97
C GLU A 26 9.64 0.87 5.08
N LEU A 27 8.41 1.23 4.73
CA LEU A 27 7.32 1.48 5.69
C LEU A 27 6.93 0.20 6.45
N PHE A 28 7.04 -0.96 5.80
CA PHE A 28 6.73 -2.28 6.38
C PHE A 28 7.98 -3.06 6.83
N SER A 29 9.14 -2.39 6.85
CA SER A 29 10.44 -2.99 7.19
C SER A 29 10.97 -2.45 8.52
N TRP A 30 11.42 -3.38 9.37
CA TRP A 30 11.89 -3.10 10.72
C TRP A 30 13.25 -3.74 10.98
N ASN A 31 14.26 -2.93 11.24
CA ASN A 31 15.56 -3.39 11.73
C ASN A 31 15.49 -3.77 13.20
N GLY A 32 15.89 -5.00 13.54
CA GLY A 32 15.77 -5.56 14.88
C GLY A 32 17.09 -6.07 15.44
N LYS A 33 17.35 -5.76 16.72
CA LYS A 33 18.43 -6.36 17.50
C LYS A 33 17.96 -6.83 18.88
N VAL A 34 18.70 -7.77 19.44
CA VAL A 34 18.59 -8.16 20.84
C VAL A 34 19.88 -7.78 21.58
N MET A 35 19.74 -7.31 22.81
CA MET A 35 20.84 -7.02 23.73
C MET A 35 20.45 -7.37 25.17
N LYS A 36 21.42 -7.31 26.08
CA LYS A 36 21.19 -7.53 27.51
C LYS A 36 21.12 -6.19 28.23
N VAL A 37 20.05 -5.99 28.99
CA VAL A 37 19.96 -4.92 29.98
C VAL A 37 19.71 -5.57 31.33
N GLY A 38 20.69 -5.44 32.23
CA GLY A 38 20.80 -6.28 33.41
C GLY A 38 20.90 -7.77 33.03
N ARG A 39 19.99 -8.61 33.55
CA ARG A 39 19.97 -10.07 33.29
C ARG A 39 19.00 -10.48 32.18
N ARG A 40 18.18 -9.57 31.68
CA ARG A 40 17.07 -9.85 30.76
C ARG A 40 17.40 -9.38 29.34
N ASN A 41 16.67 -9.94 28.37
CA ASN A 41 16.82 -9.54 26.98
C ASN A 41 15.96 -8.30 26.71
N LEU A 42 16.57 -7.31 26.07
CA LEU A 42 15.91 -6.18 25.43
C LEU A 42 15.96 -6.41 23.92
N VAL A 43 14.82 -6.36 23.26
CA VAL A 43 14.70 -6.29 21.81
C VAL A 43 14.42 -4.84 21.44
N TYR A 44 15.23 -4.31 20.55
CA TYR A 44 15.08 -2.98 19.98
C TYR A 44 14.77 -3.13 18.50
N LEU A 45 13.65 -2.57 18.07
CA LEU A 45 13.19 -2.54 16.68
C LEU A 45 13.11 -1.08 16.24
N MET A 46 13.48 -0.82 14.99
CA MET A 46 13.47 0.49 14.37
C MET A 46 12.93 0.38 12.95
N ASN A 47 11.91 1.15 12.62
CA ASN A 47 11.34 1.21 11.28
C ASN A 47 12.32 1.86 10.30
N ASP A 48 12.37 1.36 9.06
CA ASP A 48 13.34 1.81 8.08
C ASP A 48 12.98 3.19 7.50
N ALA A 49 11.69 3.45 7.25
CA ALA A 49 11.22 4.70 6.68
C ALA A 49 11.20 5.86 7.70
N SER A 50 10.72 5.61 8.92
CA SER A 50 10.48 6.68 9.91
C SER A 50 11.48 6.76 11.04
N LYS A 51 12.33 5.73 11.21
CA LYS A 51 13.17 5.51 12.41
C LYS A 51 12.37 5.32 13.70
N LEU A 52 11.04 5.16 13.61
CA LEU A 52 10.18 4.87 14.77
C LEU A 52 10.66 3.60 15.46
N SER A 53 10.78 3.64 16.77
CA SER A 53 11.32 2.55 17.57
C SER A 53 10.27 1.88 18.45
N VAL A 54 10.37 0.55 18.55
CA VAL A 54 9.56 -0.29 19.44
C VAL A 54 10.52 -1.12 20.29
N ILE A 55 10.32 -1.08 21.61
CA ILE A 55 11.27 -1.64 22.58
C ILE A 55 10.54 -2.64 23.48
N LEU A 56 10.98 -3.89 23.41
CA LEU A 56 10.45 -4.98 24.23
C LEU A 56 11.51 -5.44 25.23
N TYR A 57 11.18 -5.49 26.51
CA TYR A 57 12.08 -5.90 27.59
C TYR A 57 11.57 -7.11 28.35
N GLY A 58 12.48 -7.98 28.77
CA GLY A 58 12.12 -9.21 29.49
C GLY A 58 11.84 -10.40 28.59
N MET A 59 12.17 -10.32 27.29
CA MET A 59 11.92 -11.39 26.31
C MET A 59 12.58 -12.71 26.75
N THR A 60 11.77 -13.73 27.05
CA THR A 60 12.25 -15.10 27.33
C THR A 60 12.07 -15.97 26.10
N GLY A 61 12.53 -17.23 26.18
CA GLY A 61 12.35 -18.19 25.10
C GLY A 61 10.88 -18.51 24.78
N LYS A 62 9.93 -18.20 25.68
CA LYS A 62 8.49 -18.30 25.39
C LYS A 62 8.01 -17.14 24.53
N GLU A 63 8.39 -15.91 24.87
CA GLU A 63 8.01 -14.70 24.16
C GLU A 63 8.67 -14.65 22.77
N PHE A 64 9.91 -15.12 22.62
CA PHE A 64 10.54 -15.25 21.30
C PHE A 64 9.78 -16.18 20.34
N LYS A 65 9.01 -17.16 20.83
CA LYS A 65 8.16 -18.00 19.96
C LYS A 65 6.93 -17.25 19.42
N ARG A 66 6.56 -16.15 20.09
CA ARG A 66 5.44 -15.27 19.74
C ARG A 66 5.95 -13.89 19.34
N PHE A 67 7.15 -13.84 18.77
CA PHE A 67 7.83 -12.58 18.48
C PHE A 67 6.99 -11.69 17.58
N ASP A 68 6.47 -12.22 16.46
CA ASP A 68 5.65 -11.44 15.51
C ASP A 68 4.41 -10.84 16.21
N ASP A 69 3.68 -11.63 17.01
CA ASP A 69 2.55 -11.14 17.81
C ASP A 69 2.94 -9.99 18.73
N HIS A 70 4.01 -10.17 19.51
CA HIS A 70 4.44 -9.17 20.49
C HIS A 70 4.94 -7.89 19.84
N VAL A 71 5.59 -8.00 18.68
CA VAL A 71 6.04 -6.84 17.91
C VAL A 71 4.86 -6.10 17.31
N LYS A 72 3.91 -6.79 16.67
CA LYS A 72 2.71 -6.15 16.11
C LYS A 72 1.85 -5.46 17.16
N GLU A 73 1.69 -6.08 18.34
CA GLU A 73 1.01 -5.46 19.47
C GLU A 73 1.78 -4.22 19.97
N GLY A 74 3.10 -4.33 20.07
CA GLY A 74 3.95 -3.18 20.43
C GLY A 74 3.88 -2.03 19.43
N ILE A 75 3.85 -2.35 18.13
CA ILE A 75 3.67 -1.36 17.06
C ILE A 75 2.30 -0.69 17.19
N ARG A 76 1.21 -1.46 17.38
CA ARG A 76 -0.14 -0.90 17.58
C ARG A 76 -0.15 0.15 18.70
N GLU A 77 0.38 -0.19 19.86
CA GLU A 77 0.41 0.71 21.02
C GLU A 77 1.28 1.94 20.76
N VAL A 78 2.45 1.78 20.13
CA VAL A 78 3.32 2.91 19.80
C VAL A 78 2.69 3.81 18.73
N LEU A 79 1.96 3.27 17.75
CA LEU A 79 1.25 4.08 16.75
C LEU A 79 0.09 4.87 17.38
N ARG A 80 -0.61 4.30 18.37
CA ARG A 80 -1.59 5.04 19.19
C ARG A 80 -0.93 6.21 19.92
N ASP A 81 0.27 6.01 20.48
CA ASP A 81 1.07 7.09 21.10
C ASP A 81 1.56 8.14 20.10
N CYS A 82 1.58 7.80 18.81
CA CYS A 82 1.88 8.72 17.72
C CYS A 82 0.63 9.47 17.22
N ASP A 83 -0.53 9.31 17.86
CA ASP A 83 -1.82 9.88 17.43
C ASP A 83 -2.22 9.45 16.01
N VAL A 84 -1.92 8.21 15.62
CA VAL A 84 -2.38 7.60 14.35
C VAL A 84 -3.79 7.04 14.54
N ALA A 85 -4.68 7.28 13.57
CA ALA A 85 -6.06 6.81 13.62
C ALA A 85 -6.15 5.27 13.62
N GLU A 86 -7.10 4.71 14.38
CA GLU A 86 -7.18 3.24 14.60
C GLU A 86 -7.44 2.47 13.30
N ASP A 87 -8.20 3.03 12.36
CA ASP A 87 -8.46 2.43 11.05
C ASP A 87 -7.21 2.37 10.17
N ILE A 88 -6.34 3.39 10.25
CA ILE A 88 -5.02 3.40 9.62
C ILE A 88 -4.11 2.34 10.26
N ILE A 89 -4.13 2.21 11.59
CA ILE A 89 -3.34 1.19 12.30
C ILE A 89 -3.79 -0.23 11.91
N ASP A 90 -5.10 -0.46 11.85
CA ASP A 90 -5.67 -1.73 11.42
C ASP A 90 -5.30 -2.05 9.97
N GLY A 91 -5.40 -1.06 9.08
CA GLY A 91 -4.96 -1.15 7.68
C GLY A 91 -3.48 -1.54 7.57
N TYR A 92 -2.62 -0.82 8.29
CA TYR A 92 -1.18 -1.08 8.34
C TYR A 92 -0.83 -2.49 8.79
N LEU A 93 -1.39 -2.94 9.92
CA LEU A 93 -1.08 -4.27 10.45
C LEU A 93 -1.64 -5.40 9.59
N LYS A 94 -2.79 -5.17 8.94
CA LYS A 94 -3.38 -6.11 7.98
C LYS A 94 -2.53 -6.23 6.72
N GLU A 95 -2.18 -5.11 6.10
CA GLU A 95 -1.34 -5.04 4.89
C GLU A 95 0.07 -5.57 5.15
N ALA A 96 0.61 -5.30 6.34
CA ALA A 96 1.89 -5.84 6.74
C ALA A 96 1.89 -7.37 6.67
N GLY A 97 0.80 -8.07 7.02
CA GLY A 97 0.72 -9.53 6.97
C GLY A 97 1.73 -10.22 7.91
N GLU A 98 1.96 -11.52 7.71
CA GLU A 98 2.85 -12.33 8.56
C GLU A 98 4.32 -11.87 8.54
N GLY A 99 5.05 -12.12 9.63
CA GLY A 99 6.46 -11.79 9.76
C GLY A 99 7.36 -12.57 8.80
N ILE A 100 8.09 -11.87 7.94
CA ILE A 100 9.18 -12.39 7.12
C ILE A 100 10.49 -11.95 7.77
N PHE A 101 11.30 -12.91 8.20
CA PHE A 101 12.55 -12.64 8.90
C PHE A 101 13.69 -12.73 7.92
N THR A 102 14.57 -11.73 7.90
CA THR A 102 15.72 -11.64 7.00
C THR A 102 16.99 -11.33 7.77
N SER A 103 18.14 -11.47 7.11
CA SER A 103 19.38 -10.91 7.64
C SER A 103 19.34 -9.37 7.71
N SER A 104 20.14 -8.80 8.61
CA SER A 104 20.27 -7.34 8.77
C SER A 104 20.57 -6.62 7.46
N GLY A 105 20.13 -5.37 7.40
CA GLY A 105 20.46 -4.45 6.31
C GLY A 105 21.95 -4.03 6.27
N THR A 106 22.21 -2.90 5.64
CA THR A 106 23.55 -2.38 5.36
C THR A 106 24.34 -2.09 6.64
N ARG A 107 25.69 -2.00 6.52
CA ARG A 107 26.55 -1.59 7.64
C ARG A 107 26.16 -0.22 8.22
N LYS A 108 25.64 0.70 7.39
CA LYS A 108 25.13 2.01 7.82
C LYS A 108 23.90 1.84 8.72
N GLN A 109 22.89 1.10 8.26
CA GLN A 109 21.67 0.81 9.03
C GLN A 109 21.98 0.14 10.38
N LEU A 110 22.90 -0.82 10.39
CA LEU A 110 23.39 -1.45 11.63
C LEU A 110 24.07 -0.46 12.58
N GLY A 111 24.82 0.51 12.06
CA GLY A 111 25.45 1.55 12.87
C GLY A 111 24.40 2.42 13.58
N VAL A 112 23.38 2.87 12.84
CA VAL A 112 22.27 3.67 13.36
C VAL A 112 21.51 2.88 14.43
N LEU A 113 21.06 1.65 14.11
CA LEU A 113 20.34 0.79 15.04
C LEU A 113 21.12 0.55 16.34
N ASN A 114 22.43 0.33 16.25
CA ASN A 114 23.26 0.12 17.43
C ASN A 114 23.38 1.37 18.29
N ASN A 115 23.57 2.54 17.67
CA ASN A 115 23.66 3.80 18.40
C ASN A 115 22.33 4.14 19.09
N SER A 116 21.19 3.98 18.41
CA SER A 116 19.88 4.25 19.01
C SER A 116 19.56 3.30 20.16
N ALA A 117 19.87 2.00 20.01
CA ALA A 117 19.68 1.02 21.08
C ALA A 117 20.61 1.28 22.29
N LEU A 118 21.84 1.77 22.08
CA LEU A 118 22.72 2.20 23.16
C LEU A 118 22.15 3.42 23.90
N GLY A 119 21.57 4.38 23.16
CA GLY A 119 20.86 5.51 23.75
C GLY A 119 19.69 5.06 24.62
N ALA A 120 18.90 4.09 24.17
CA ALA A 120 17.81 3.51 24.95
C ALA A 120 18.30 2.74 26.19
N GLU A 121 19.42 2.01 26.11
CA GLU A 121 20.03 1.37 27.27
C GLU A 121 20.48 2.41 28.31
N TYR A 122 21.05 3.54 27.88
CA TYR A 122 21.57 4.57 28.78
C TYR A 122 20.47 5.18 29.67
N ILE A 123 19.27 5.40 29.13
CA ILE A 123 18.14 5.97 29.85
C ILE A 123 17.16 4.91 30.39
N PHE A 124 17.49 3.62 30.27
CA PHE A 124 16.55 2.54 30.54
C PHE A 124 15.97 2.60 31.96
N ASP A 125 16.81 2.82 32.97
CA ASP A 125 16.38 2.84 34.37
C ASP A 125 15.43 4.02 34.70
N GLU A 126 15.49 5.11 33.93
CA GLU A 126 14.64 6.28 34.11
C GLU A 126 13.21 6.06 33.59
N PHE A 127 13.06 5.23 32.56
CA PHE A 127 11.79 4.98 31.86
C PHE A 127 11.32 3.52 31.98
N TYR A 128 11.91 2.75 32.89
CA TYR A 128 11.53 1.36 33.09
C TYR A 128 10.10 1.25 33.60
N GLN A 129 9.34 0.35 32.98
CA GLN A 129 7.98 0.03 33.38
C GLN A 129 7.75 -1.48 33.41
N GLU A 130 6.78 -1.91 34.22
CA GLU A 130 6.31 -3.30 34.18
C GLU A 130 5.63 -3.60 32.84
N GLY A 131 5.79 -4.83 32.36
CA GLY A 131 5.28 -5.28 31.07
C GLY A 131 6.38 -5.53 30.04
N LEU A 132 5.99 -6.17 28.93
CA LEU A 132 6.92 -6.51 27.87
C LEU A 132 7.27 -5.27 27.04
N LEU A 133 6.27 -4.52 26.59
CA LEU A 133 6.46 -3.24 25.91
C LEU A 133 6.93 -2.19 26.91
N GLN A 134 8.05 -1.54 26.61
CA GLN A 134 8.56 -0.40 27.37
C GLN A 134 8.06 0.90 26.74
N ARG A 135 6.77 1.19 26.95
CA ARG A 135 6.02 2.27 26.28
C ARG A 135 6.63 3.65 26.54
N ASP A 136 6.94 4.00 27.79
CA ASP A 136 7.51 5.30 28.18
C ASP A 136 8.88 5.52 27.53
N LEU A 137 9.69 4.46 27.45
CA LEU A 137 10.97 4.49 26.74
C LEU A 137 10.78 4.66 25.23
N CYS A 138 9.76 4.04 24.63
CA CYS A 138 9.41 4.24 23.22
C CYS A 138 8.96 5.68 22.96
N ILE A 139 8.05 6.22 23.78
CA ILE A 139 7.58 7.61 23.70
C ILE A 139 8.79 8.55 23.73
N GLN A 140 9.69 8.36 24.70
CA GLN A 140 10.87 9.19 24.84
C GLN A 140 11.79 9.10 23.63
N GLN A 141 12.04 7.90 23.10
CA GLN A 141 12.88 7.74 21.90
C GLN A 141 12.23 8.35 20.65
N ASN A 142 10.92 8.19 20.48
CA ASN A 142 10.21 8.55 19.26
C ASN A 142 9.87 10.04 19.17
N GLN A 143 10.00 10.80 20.25
CA GLN A 143 9.87 12.26 20.26
C GLN A 143 11.20 13.01 20.07
N MET A 144 12.34 12.30 20.08
CA MET A 144 13.64 12.92 19.89
C MET A 144 13.91 13.15 18.40
N ILE A 145 14.50 14.31 18.08
CA ILE A 145 14.93 14.62 16.73
C ILE A 145 16.14 13.76 16.37
N VAL A 146 16.07 13.06 15.24
CA VAL A 146 17.14 12.20 14.73
C VAL A 146 17.49 12.56 13.30
N LYS A 147 18.72 12.27 12.89
CA LYS A 147 19.15 12.46 11.51
C LYS A 147 18.61 11.32 10.63
N HIS A 148 17.92 11.67 9.56
CA HIS A 148 17.41 10.76 8.55
C HIS A 148 18.48 10.41 7.49
N ASP A 149 18.20 9.44 6.62
CA ASP A 149 19.19 8.89 5.69
C ASP A 149 19.58 9.86 4.56
N ASP A 150 18.67 10.74 4.16
CA ASP A 150 18.84 11.86 3.23
C ASP A 150 19.70 13.01 3.78
N GLY A 151 19.88 13.07 5.10
CA GLY A 151 20.64 14.10 5.79
C GLY A 151 19.80 15.07 6.61
N ASP A 152 18.48 15.04 6.47
CA ASP A 152 17.55 15.89 7.20
C ASP A 152 17.35 15.42 8.64
N TYR A 153 16.64 16.22 9.42
CA TYR A 153 16.32 15.94 10.81
C TYR A 153 14.83 15.72 10.95
N VAL A 154 14.46 14.57 11.49
CA VAL A 154 13.08 14.11 11.59
C VAL A 154 12.73 13.79 13.03
N THR A 155 11.43 13.85 13.34
CA THR A 155 10.90 13.34 14.61
C THR A 155 10.18 12.02 14.30
N PRO A 156 10.68 10.85 14.76
CA PRO A 156 10.19 9.55 14.30
C PRO A 156 8.68 9.36 14.41
N LYS A 157 8.06 9.81 15.51
CA LYS A 157 6.60 9.72 15.66
C LYS A 157 5.82 10.49 14.61
N ASN A 158 6.27 11.71 14.29
CA ASN A 158 5.59 12.57 13.32
C ASN A 158 5.81 12.02 11.91
N THR A 159 7.03 11.58 11.59
CA THR A 159 7.35 10.99 10.29
C THR A 159 6.56 9.71 10.04
N MET A 160 6.47 8.80 11.03
CA MET A 160 5.65 7.60 10.89
C MET A 160 4.18 7.94 10.68
N LYS A 161 3.65 8.89 11.45
CA LYS A 161 2.27 9.35 11.32
C LYS A 161 2.00 9.88 9.91
N THR A 162 2.79 10.83 9.44
CA THR A 162 2.64 11.41 8.10
C THR A 162 2.73 10.36 7.00
N LEU A 163 3.72 9.47 7.05
CA LEU A 163 3.86 8.40 6.05
C LEU A 163 2.65 7.45 6.01
N LEU A 164 2.07 7.14 7.17
CA LEU A 164 0.87 6.32 7.24
C LEU A 164 -0.38 7.08 6.78
N GLU A 165 -0.53 8.34 7.19
CA GLU A 165 -1.63 9.19 6.73
C GLU A 165 -1.58 9.32 5.21
N GLU A 166 -0.44 9.67 4.61
CA GLU A 166 -0.29 9.73 3.14
C GLU A 166 -0.59 8.39 2.45
N HIS A 167 -0.07 7.27 2.99
CA HIS A 167 -0.29 5.94 2.40
C HIS A 167 -1.77 5.52 2.44
N TYR A 168 -2.52 5.91 3.48
CA TYR A 168 -3.91 5.49 3.67
C TYR A 168 -4.94 6.57 3.30
N GLU A 169 -4.57 7.84 3.20
CA GLU A 169 -5.39 8.91 2.62
C GLU A 169 -5.49 8.75 1.11
N LYS A 170 -4.39 8.45 0.41
CA LYS A 170 -4.42 8.07 -1.01
C LYS A 170 -5.39 6.90 -1.28
N LYS A 171 -5.41 5.91 -0.37
CA LYS A 171 -6.33 4.75 -0.43
C LYS A 171 -7.78 5.02 0.02
N LYS A 172 -8.07 6.21 0.58
CA LYS A 172 -9.43 6.60 1.04
C LYS A 172 -10.16 7.50 0.05
N ILE A 173 -9.50 7.96 -1.00
CA ILE A 173 -10.14 8.75 -2.04
C ILE A 173 -11.11 7.82 -2.76
N PRO A 174 -12.43 8.07 -2.67
CA PRO A 174 -13.38 7.32 -3.46
C PRO A 174 -13.25 7.83 -4.89
N PHE A 175 -12.33 7.24 -5.65
CA PHE A 175 -12.29 7.44 -7.09
C PHE A 175 -13.64 6.98 -7.65
N ASP A 176 -14.35 7.89 -8.32
CA ASP A 176 -15.56 7.53 -9.05
C ASP A 176 -15.13 6.72 -10.28
N LEU A 177 -15.15 5.39 -10.14
CA LEU A 177 -14.69 4.47 -11.18
C LEU A 177 -15.50 4.64 -12.45
N GLY A 178 -16.79 4.94 -12.34
CA GLY A 178 -17.67 5.21 -13.47
C GLY A 178 -17.31 6.52 -14.18
N GLU A 179 -16.99 7.58 -13.43
CA GLU A 179 -16.52 8.84 -13.99
C GLU A 179 -15.17 8.68 -14.69
N ILE A 180 -14.21 7.98 -14.09
CA ILE A 180 -12.92 7.69 -14.73
C ILE A 180 -13.11 6.81 -15.98
N ALA A 181 -13.96 5.77 -15.91
CA ALA A 181 -14.28 4.91 -17.05
C ALA A 181 -14.88 5.71 -18.22
N LEU A 182 -15.72 6.72 -17.92
CA LEU A 182 -16.27 7.60 -18.95
C LEU A 182 -15.15 8.27 -19.75
N PHE A 183 -14.11 8.78 -19.09
CA PHE A 183 -12.99 9.43 -19.76
C PHE A 183 -12.01 8.43 -20.38
N MET A 184 -11.72 7.32 -19.70
CA MET A 184 -10.79 6.29 -20.18
C MET A 184 -11.27 5.63 -21.48
N PHE A 185 -12.57 5.34 -21.59
CA PHE A 185 -13.11 4.54 -22.69
C PHE A 185 -13.97 5.32 -23.71
N ASN A 186 -14.37 6.56 -23.38
CA ASN A 186 -15.26 7.35 -24.25
C ASN A 186 -14.75 8.77 -24.57
N ALA A 187 -13.54 9.16 -24.13
CA ALA A 187 -13.00 10.46 -24.49
C ALA A 187 -12.60 10.56 -25.98
N ASP A 188 -12.73 11.77 -26.52
CA ASP A 188 -12.27 12.10 -27.87
C ASP A 188 -10.75 12.36 -27.84
N ASP A 189 -9.98 11.62 -28.63
CA ASP A 189 -8.52 11.76 -28.75
C ASP A 189 -8.07 13.18 -29.15
N PHE A 190 -8.98 13.98 -29.72
CA PHE A 190 -8.71 15.35 -30.16
C PHE A 190 -9.22 16.44 -29.20
N GLY A 191 -9.81 16.06 -28.06
CA GLY A 191 -10.38 16.96 -27.06
C GLY A 191 -9.40 17.39 -25.94
N PRO A 192 -9.91 18.12 -24.93
CA PRO A 192 -9.19 18.36 -23.68
C PRO A 192 -8.79 17.03 -23.01
N VAL A 193 -7.63 17.03 -22.36
CA VAL A 193 -7.05 15.85 -21.72
C VAL A 193 -7.56 15.74 -20.29
N PRO A 194 -8.10 14.57 -19.89
CA PRO A 194 -8.51 14.31 -18.52
C PRO A 194 -7.30 14.08 -17.60
N PHE A 195 -7.22 14.85 -16.52
CA PHE A 195 -6.26 14.70 -15.43
C PHE A 195 -6.98 14.40 -14.14
N LEU A 196 -6.64 13.28 -13.50
CA LEU A 196 -7.13 12.88 -12.19
C LEU A 196 -6.28 13.52 -11.09
N ASN A 197 -6.89 14.30 -10.21
CA ASN A 197 -6.26 14.79 -9.00
C ASN A 197 -6.16 13.65 -7.97
N ILE A 198 -4.94 13.30 -7.55
CA ILE A 198 -4.70 12.14 -6.68
C ILE A 198 -4.98 12.40 -5.20
N HIS A 199 -5.41 13.60 -4.82
CA HIS A 199 -5.72 13.97 -3.44
C HIS A 199 -7.22 14.03 -3.17
N ASP A 200 -8.03 14.38 -4.17
CA ASP A 200 -9.49 14.50 -4.01
C ASP A 200 -10.31 13.67 -5.01
N GLY A 201 -9.66 13.05 -6.00
CA GLY A 201 -10.32 12.21 -7.01
C GLY A 201 -11.05 12.99 -8.10
N SER A 202 -10.94 14.32 -8.12
CA SER A 202 -11.58 15.15 -9.15
C SER A 202 -10.86 15.04 -10.50
N ILE A 203 -11.62 15.21 -11.59
CA ILE A 203 -11.09 15.15 -12.95
C ILE A 203 -11.13 16.55 -13.58
N SER A 204 -9.96 17.04 -13.99
CA SER A 204 -9.79 18.30 -14.69
C SER A 204 -9.59 18.05 -16.19
N MET A 205 -10.38 18.72 -17.02
CA MET A 205 -10.30 18.63 -18.48
C MET A 205 -9.47 19.78 -19.03
N ILE A 206 -8.22 19.51 -19.42
CA ILE A 206 -7.26 20.56 -19.78
C ILE A 206 -6.96 20.58 -21.28
N GLU A 207 -7.07 21.75 -21.91
CA GLU A 207 -6.77 21.90 -23.34
C GLU A 207 -5.26 21.77 -23.63
N ARG A 208 -4.91 20.91 -24.60
CA ARG A 208 -3.52 20.74 -25.04
C ARG A 208 -2.93 22.05 -25.56
N GLY A 209 -1.69 22.34 -25.17
CA GLY A 209 -0.95 23.52 -25.64
C GLY A 209 -1.27 24.83 -24.91
N THR A 210 -2.01 24.75 -23.81
CA THR A 210 -2.17 25.85 -22.85
C THR A 210 -1.02 25.86 -21.83
N GLU A 211 -0.81 26.98 -21.15
CA GLU A 211 0.15 27.07 -20.04
C GLU A 211 -0.24 26.12 -18.89
N GLU A 212 -1.54 26.02 -18.61
CA GLU A 212 -2.09 25.08 -17.62
C GLU A 212 -1.77 23.62 -17.95
N TYR A 213 -1.83 23.22 -19.23
CA TYR A 213 -1.40 21.88 -19.66
C TYR A 213 0.10 21.65 -19.43
N GLU A 214 0.92 22.66 -19.72
CA GLU A 214 2.37 22.56 -19.53
C GLU A 214 2.75 22.44 -18.05
N ASP A 215 1.98 23.06 -17.16
CA ASP A 215 2.19 22.97 -15.72
C ASP A 215 1.69 21.61 -15.17
N ILE A 216 0.45 21.23 -15.47
CA ILE A 216 -0.21 20.07 -14.85
C ILE A 216 0.34 18.73 -15.34
N GLN A 217 0.85 18.63 -16.57
CA GLN A 217 1.41 17.37 -17.09
C GLN A 217 2.67 16.89 -16.35
N PHE A 218 3.31 17.78 -15.58
CA PHE A 218 4.50 17.47 -14.77
C PHE A 218 4.23 17.58 -13.27
N ASP A 219 2.99 17.84 -12.87
CA ASP A 219 2.59 17.94 -11.47
C ASP A 219 2.37 16.53 -10.89
N GLU A 220 3.07 16.22 -9.80
CA GLU A 220 3.00 14.91 -9.11
C GLU A 220 1.64 14.69 -8.44
N ASP A 221 0.84 15.74 -8.27
CA ASP A 221 -0.52 15.68 -7.70
C ASP A 221 -1.58 15.26 -8.74
N TYR A 222 -1.19 15.08 -10.00
CA TYR A 222 -2.11 14.73 -11.09
C TYR A 222 -1.62 13.53 -11.90
N GLU A 223 -2.57 12.65 -12.25
CA GLU A 223 -2.36 11.53 -13.15
C GLU A 223 -3.17 11.74 -14.43
N MET A 224 -2.50 11.71 -15.58
CA MET A 224 -3.21 11.76 -16.86
C MET A 224 -3.97 10.46 -17.07
N ILE A 225 -5.29 10.54 -17.25
CA ILE A 225 -6.11 9.37 -17.60
C ILE A 225 -5.81 9.04 -19.06
N GLU A 226 -5.13 7.92 -19.29
CA GLU A 226 -4.82 7.43 -20.63
C GLU A 226 -6.10 6.95 -21.30
N THR A 227 -6.36 7.40 -22.53
CA THR A 227 -7.48 6.89 -23.30
C THR A 227 -7.14 5.49 -23.80
N GLU A 228 -7.89 4.51 -23.32
CA GLU A 228 -7.78 3.13 -23.76
C GLU A 228 -8.93 2.78 -24.70
N THR A 229 -8.64 1.99 -25.73
CA THR A 229 -9.71 1.46 -26.57
C THR A 229 -10.34 0.28 -25.83
N PHE A 230 -11.53 0.47 -25.27
CA PHE A 230 -12.32 -0.65 -24.74
C PHE A 230 -12.50 -1.71 -25.84
N ASP A 231 -11.92 -2.90 -25.64
CA ASP A 231 -12.02 -3.99 -26.62
C ASP A 231 -13.39 -4.66 -26.48
N PHE A 232 -14.40 -3.99 -27.05
CA PHE A 232 -15.79 -4.44 -27.06
C PHE A 232 -15.92 -5.91 -27.46
N ILE A 233 -15.11 -6.39 -28.42
CA ILE A 233 -15.20 -7.78 -28.90
C ILE A 233 -14.65 -8.76 -27.86
N TYR A 234 -13.54 -8.40 -27.19
CA TYR A 234 -12.99 -9.19 -26.10
C TYR A 234 -13.99 -9.32 -24.94
N HIS A 235 -14.53 -8.20 -24.44
CA HIS A 235 -15.49 -8.21 -23.34
C HIS A 235 -16.80 -8.91 -23.72
N TYR A 236 -17.33 -8.65 -24.92
CA TYR A 236 -18.51 -9.35 -25.41
C TYR A 236 -18.29 -10.85 -25.50
N SER A 237 -17.11 -11.30 -25.93
CA SER A 237 -16.77 -12.73 -25.97
C SER A 237 -16.70 -13.35 -24.58
N ASN A 238 -16.24 -12.61 -23.57
CA ASN A 238 -16.23 -13.06 -22.17
C ASN A 238 -17.64 -13.10 -21.58
N PHE A 239 -18.47 -12.09 -21.84
CA PHE A 239 -19.88 -12.06 -21.47
C PHE A 239 -20.63 -13.30 -21.97
N LEU A 240 -20.49 -13.63 -23.27
CA LEU A 240 -21.14 -14.82 -23.84
C LEU A 240 -20.74 -16.13 -23.17
N ARG A 241 -19.55 -16.25 -22.59
CA ARG A 241 -19.12 -17.48 -21.88
C ARG A 241 -19.88 -17.71 -20.58
N GLY A 242 -20.43 -16.65 -20.00
CA GLY A 242 -21.22 -16.70 -18.76
C GLY A 242 -22.73 -16.79 -18.98
N LEU A 243 -23.21 -16.63 -20.22
CA LEU A 243 -24.63 -16.57 -20.53
C LEU A 243 -25.23 -17.98 -20.69
N GLU A 244 -26.42 -18.21 -20.14
CA GLU A 244 -27.12 -19.51 -20.23
C GLU A 244 -28.12 -19.60 -21.40
N ASP A 245 -28.48 -18.47 -22.03
CA ASP A 245 -29.49 -18.43 -23.09
C ASP A 245 -28.97 -19.04 -24.41
N GLU A 246 -29.29 -20.33 -24.62
CA GLU A 246 -28.87 -21.08 -25.81
C GLU A 246 -29.39 -20.49 -27.13
N GLU A 247 -30.57 -19.86 -27.15
CA GLU A 247 -31.15 -19.28 -28.36
C GLU A 247 -30.38 -18.04 -28.80
N PHE A 248 -30.08 -17.16 -27.85
CA PHE A 248 -29.26 -15.98 -28.08
C PHE A 248 -27.83 -16.38 -28.44
N LEU A 249 -27.22 -17.32 -27.72
CA LEU A 249 -25.87 -17.80 -28.00
C LEU A 249 -25.73 -18.31 -29.44
N ALA A 250 -26.68 -19.12 -29.92
CA ALA A 250 -26.68 -19.58 -31.31
C ALA A 250 -26.64 -18.41 -32.30
N LYS A 251 -27.47 -17.38 -32.08
CA LYS A 251 -27.53 -16.17 -32.92
C LYS A 251 -26.27 -15.30 -32.78
N ALA A 252 -25.71 -15.19 -31.57
CA ALA A 252 -24.50 -14.44 -31.29
C ALA A 252 -23.29 -15.04 -32.01
N TYR A 253 -23.16 -16.37 -32.01
CA TYR A 253 -22.07 -17.07 -32.71
C TYR A 253 -22.17 -17.03 -34.24
N GLU A 254 -23.36 -16.78 -34.80
CA GLU A 254 -23.53 -16.55 -36.24
C GLU A 254 -23.09 -15.14 -36.69
N VAL A 255 -22.89 -14.20 -35.76
CA VAL A 255 -22.47 -12.84 -36.09
C VAL A 255 -21.05 -12.86 -36.69
N LYS A 256 -20.95 -12.44 -37.96
CA LYS A 256 -19.66 -12.35 -38.64
C LYS A 256 -18.77 -11.28 -37.99
N LEU A 257 -17.61 -11.70 -37.47
CA LEU A 257 -16.54 -10.82 -37.00
C LEU A 257 -15.78 -10.22 -38.19
N GLY A 258 -15.57 -8.91 -38.20
CA GLY A 258 -15.04 -8.13 -39.33
C GLY A 258 -15.58 -6.71 -39.36
N LYS A 259 -15.43 -5.97 -40.47
CA LYS A 259 -15.91 -4.58 -40.57
C LYS A 259 -17.39 -4.48 -40.18
N GLY A 260 -17.69 -3.64 -39.19
CA GLY A 260 -19.05 -3.46 -38.65
C GLY A 260 -19.56 -4.57 -37.72
N ALA A 261 -18.68 -5.40 -37.15
CA ALA A 261 -19.07 -6.45 -36.18
C ALA A 261 -19.77 -5.86 -34.95
N ILE A 262 -19.20 -4.82 -34.33
CA ILE A 262 -19.78 -4.13 -33.17
C ILE A 262 -21.21 -3.68 -33.47
N ARG A 263 -21.44 -3.05 -34.63
CA ARG A 263 -22.79 -2.64 -35.05
C ARG A 263 -23.75 -3.82 -35.12
N ARG A 264 -23.35 -4.93 -35.75
CA ARG A 264 -24.19 -6.13 -35.85
C ARG A 264 -24.49 -6.75 -34.49
N ILE A 265 -23.52 -6.73 -33.58
CA ILE A 265 -23.70 -7.20 -32.20
C ILE A 265 -24.72 -6.30 -31.47
N LYS A 266 -24.56 -4.97 -31.55
CA LYS A 266 -25.52 -4.02 -30.97
C LYS A 266 -26.93 -4.16 -31.59
N ASP A 267 -27.02 -4.36 -32.90
CA ASP A 267 -28.28 -4.63 -33.59
C ASP A 267 -28.93 -5.95 -33.13
N LEU A 268 -28.13 -6.96 -32.76
CA LEU A 268 -28.61 -8.23 -32.20
C LEU A 268 -29.11 -8.03 -30.76
N LEU A 269 -28.29 -7.43 -29.89
CA LEU A 269 -28.64 -7.14 -28.50
C LEU A 269 -29.96 -6.36 -28.40
N SER A 270 -30.19 -5.38 -29.29
CA SER A 270 -31.43 -4.58 -29.29
C SER A 270 -32.73 -5.38 -29.48
N ARG A 271 -32.64 -6.62 -29.96
CA ARG A 271 -33.79 -7.53 -30.14
C ARG A 271 -34.06 -8.38 -28.89
N TYR A 272 -33.16 -8.35 -27.92
CA TYR A 272 -33.18 -9.10 -26.68
C TYR A 272 -32.96 -8.14 -25.51
N PRO A 273 -34.00 -7.38 -25.08
CA PRO A 273 -33.83 -6.32 -24.08
C PRO A 273 -33.24 -6.82 -22.76
N ASP A 274 -33.61 -8.02 -22.31
CA ASP A 274 -33.10 -8.59 -21.05
C ASP A 274 -31.59 -8.87 -21.15
N ILE A 275 -31.15 -9.50 -22.24
CA ILE A 275 -29.73 -9.79 -22.48
C ILE A 275 -28.93 -8.52 -22.77
N GLN A 276 -29.57 -7.53 -23.41
CA GLN A 276 -28.96 -6.21 -23.62
C GLN A 276 -28.69 -5.51 -22.30
N GLN A 277 -29.61 -5.62 -21.33
CA GLN A 277 -29.42 -5.08 -19.99
C GLN A 277 -28.28 -5.80 -19.26
N GLU A 278 -28.25 -7.14 -19.30
CA GLU A 278 -27.15 -7.93 -18.74
C GLU A 278 -25.80 -7.58 -19.37
N TRP A 279 -25.77 -7.30 -20.68
CA TRP A 279 -24.57 -6.82 -21.36
C TRP A 279 -24.11 -5.47 -20.82
N TYR A 280 -25.02 -4.51 -20.60
CA TYR A 280 -24.64 -3.19 -20.09
C TYR A 280 -24.11 -3.25 -18.67
N GLU A 281 -24.72 -4.06 -17.81
CA GLU A 281 -24.23 -4.31 -16.45
C GLU A 281 -22.83 -4.95 -16.48
N TYR A 282 -22.63 -5.95 -17.34
CA TYR A 282 -21.31 -6.57 -17.52
C TYR A 282 -20.26 -5.58 -18.08
N GLU A 283 -20.64 -4.74 -19.04
CA GLU A 283 -19.78 -3.73 -19.66
C GLU A 283 -19.31 -2.70 -18.61
N GLU A 284 -20.23 -2.20 -17.78
CA GLU A 284 -19.93 -1.30 -16.66
C GLU A 284 -18.97 -1.96 -15.66
N GLU A 285 -19.29 -3.17 -15.18
CA GLU A 285 -18.42 -3.92 -14.26
C GLU A 285 -17.05 -4.29 -14.84
N ALA A 286 -16.94 -4.44 -16.16
CA ALA A 286 -15.67 -4.70 -16.83
C ALA A 286 -14.81 -3.43 -16.86
N GLN A 287 -15.41 -2.30 -17.23
CA GLN A 287 -14.73 -1.00 -17.28
C GLN A 287 -14.26 -0.54 -15.90
N GLU A 288 -15.10 -0.65 -14.86
CA GLU A 288 -14.70 -0.30 -13.50
C GLU A 288 -13.52 -1.15 -12.99
N ARG A 289 -13.46 -2.42 -13.39
CA ARG A 289 -12.36 -3.32 -13.02
C ARG A 289 -11.04 -2.89 -13.68
N GLU A 290 -11.08 -2.50 -14.94
CA GLU A 290 -9.90 -2.00 -15.66
C GLU A 290 -9.42 -0.66 -15.09
N VAL A 291 -10.35 0.25 -14.79
CA VAL A 291 -10.02 1.50 -14.07
C VAL A 291 -9.34 1.18 -12.74
N LYS A 292 -9.87 0.21 -11.99
CA LYS A 292 -9.27 -0.18 -10.71
C LYS A 292 -7.87 -0.76 -10.90
N GLU A 293 -7.67 -1.66 -11.86
CA GLU A 293 -6.34 -2.20 -12.18
C GLU A 293 -5.36 -1.09 -12.59
N TRP A 294 -5.83 -0.09 -13.34
CA TRP A 294 -5.06 1.10 -13.70
C TRP A 294 -4.67 1.92 -12.45
N LEU A 295 -5.61 2.22 -11.55
CA LEU A 295 -5.33 2.91 -10.27
C LEU A 295 -4.34 2.12 -9.39
N GLU A 296 -4.50 0.80 -9.29
CA GLU A 296 -3.57 -0.10 -8.56
C GLU A 296 -2.16 -0.04 -9.16
N SER A 297 -2.05 -0.01 -10.50
CA SER A 297 -0.76 0.08 -11.19
C SER A 297 0.00 1.39 -10.93
N ARG A 298 -0.73 2.47 -10.60
CA ARG A 298 -0.20 3.79 -10.21
C ARG A 298 -0.03 3.94 -8.70
N GLY A 299 -0.39 2.92 -7.91
CA GLY A 299 -0.29 2.94 -6.46
C GLY A 299 -1.31 3.86 -5.78
N LEU A 300 -2.44 4.13 -6.44
CA LEU A 300 -3.50 5.01 -5.93
C LEU A 300 -4.54 4.27 -5.07
N VAL A 301 -4.73 2.97 -5.28
CA VAL A 301 -5.64 2.12 -4.47
C VAL A 301 -5.00 0.79 -4.08
#